data_AF-A0AB36XIX1-F1
#
_entry.id   AF-A0AB36XIX1-F1
#
_cell.length_a   1.000
_cell.length_b   1.000
_cell.length_c   1.000
_cell.angle_alpha   90.00
_cell.angle_beta   90.00
_cell.angle_gamma   90.00
#
_symmetry.space_group_name_H-M   'P 1'
#
loop_
_entity.id
_entity.type
_entity.pdbx_description
1 polymer ?
#
loop_
_entity_poly.entity_id
_entity_poly.type
_entity_poly.pdbx_seq_one_letter_code
_entity_poly.pdbx_strand_id
1 'polypeptide(L)'
;MMLSLTNPELTSPNDDLLNVEAKHDNQMKFIFGSNRKATFPLSKHVELLDLTIRRFKQAQATPHNQSSSSSRILAKPGIVYIRFLRANNTQVSSRLLYLYFASNSLYGYPLFLIKPKAAAKLEMTVSNVDASVTLHSRLLMKSEDE
;
A
#
# COMPACT_ATOMS: atom_id res chain seq x y z
N MET A 1 27.05 28.16 26.10
CA MET A 1 25.61 28.49 26.02
C MET A 1 24.86 27.27 25.52
N MET A 2 24.08 26.63 26.38
CA MET A 2 23.10 25.60 25.99
C MET A 2 21.72 26.25 26.02
N LEU A 3 20.96 26.14 24.93
CA LEU A 3 19.55 26.52 24.89
C LEU A 3 18.73 25.32 25.36
N SER A 4 18.22 25.40 26.59
CA SER A 4 17.22 24.46 27.12
C SER A 4 15.90 24.72 26.40
N LEU A 5 15.47 23.79 25.56
CA LEU A 5 14.12 23.77 24.99
C LEU A 5 13.18 23.00 25.94
N THR A 6 12.92 23.59 27.11
CA THR A 6 11.76 23.21 27.93
C THR A 6 10.53 23.85 27.31
N ASN A 7 9.76 23.07 26.56
CA ASN A 7 8.45 23.50 26.06
C ASN A 7 7.42 23.34 27.19
N PRO A 8 6.69 24.40 27.59
CA PRO A 8 5.67 24.30 28.62
C PRO A 8 4.41 23.65 28.04
N GLU A 9 3.86 22.71 28.80
CA GLU A 9 2.47 22.24 28.81
C GLU A 9 1.65 22.36 27.52
N LEU A 10 1.64 21.27 26.75
CA LEU A 10 0.48 20.88 25.94
C LEU A 10 -0.24 19.73 26.66
N THR A 11 -0.84 20.02 27.81
CA THR A 11 -1.95 19.19 28.32
C THR A 11 -3.19 19.57 27.53
N SER A 12 -3.29 19.05 26.30
CA SER A 12 -4.54 18.98 25.57
C SER A 12 -5.06 17.55 25.71
N PRO A 13 -6.30 17.31 26.20
CA PRO A 13 -6.85 15.96 26.35
C PRO A 13 -7.21 15.30 25.01
N ASN A 14 -6.73 15.84 23.88
CA ASN A 14 -7.03 15.35 22.52
C ASN A 14 -5.85 14.63 21.84
N ASP A 15 -4.69 14.47 22.50
CA ASP A 15 -3.54 13.77 21.92
C ASP A 15 -3.70 12.24 21.83
N ASP A 16 -4.77 11.68 22.42
CA ASP A 16 -5.12 10.25 22.30
C ASP A 16 -5.84 9.90 20.98
N LEU A 17 -6.20 10.88 20.14
CA LEU A 17 -6.93 10.63 18.89
C LEU A 17 -6.08 10.01 17.76
N LEU A 18 -4.76 10.01 17.87
CA LEU A 18 -3.87 9.44 16.85
C LEU A 18 -3.43 8.01 17.14
N ASN A 19 -3.82 7.44 18.28
CA ASN A 19 -3.49 6.06 18.64
C ASN A 19 -4.68 5.12 18.39
N VAL A 20 -5.26 5.22 17.19
CA VAL A 20 -6.23 4.22 16.73
C VAL A 20 -5.44 3.05 16.15
N GLU A 21 -5.14 2.10 17.02
CA GLU A 21 -4.57 0.79 16.71
C GLU A 21 -5.55 -0.01 15.81
N ALA A 22 -5.61 0.32 14.53
CA ALA A 22 -6.34 -0.46 13.54
C ALA A 22 -5.47 -1.67 13.18
N LYS A 23 -5.69 -2.79 13.89
CA LYS A 23 -5.26 -4.14 13.48
C LYS A 23 -5.98 -4.54 12.18
N HIS A 24 -5.61 -3.93 11.06
CA HIS A 24 -5.74 -4.57 9.77
C HIS A 24 -4.36 -5.11 9.43
N ASP A 25 -4.21 -6.44 9.56
CA ASP A 25 -3.01 -7.19 9.26
C ASP A 25 -2.29 -6.65 8.01
N ASN A 26 -0.96 -6.57 8.06
CA ASN A 26 -0.13 -6.23 6.91
C ASN A 26 -0.43 -7.22 5.77
N GLN A 27 -1.30 -6.83 4.84
CA GLN A 27 -1.65 -7.68 3.71
C GLN A 27 -0.62 -7.44 2.61
N MET A 28 0.29 -8.40 2.44
CA MET A 28 1.19 -8.44 1.30
C MET A 28 0.61 -9.36 0.21
N LYS A 29 0.53 -8.86 -1.03
CA LYS A 29 0.10 -9.64 -2.20
C LYS A 29 1.12 -9.53 -3.31
N PHE A 30 1.33 -10.63 -4.03
CA PHE A 30 2.26 -10.70 -5.16
C PHE A 30 1.49 -10.70 -6.48
N ILE A 31 1.91 -9.83 -7.38
CA ILE A 31 1.42 -9.69 -8.75
C ILE A 31 2.53 -10.24 -9.66
N PHE A 32 2.32 -11.46 -10.16
CA PHE A 32 3.21 -12.12 -11.11
C PHE A 32 2.64 -11.98 -12.52
N GLY A 33 3.40 -11.38 -13.42
CA GLY A 33 2.98 -11.09 -14.79
C GLY A 33 1.81 -10.10 -14.87
N SER A 34 1.54 -9.60 -16.07
CA SER A 34 0.54 -8.55 -16.33
C SER A 34 -0.92 -8.97 -16.07
N ASN A 35 -1.19 -10.24 -15.74
CA ASN A 35 -2.55 -10.80 -15.68
C ASN A 35 -3.07 -11.06 -14.26
N ARG A 36 -2.24 -10.90 -13.23
CA ARG A 36 -2.68 -11.08 -11.84
C ARG A 36 -3.09 -9.75 -11.22
N LYS A 37 -4.04 -9.84 -10.29
CA LYS A 37 -4.55 -8.70 -9.53
C LYS A 37 -4.41 -8.92 -8.04
N ALA A 38 -4.01 -7.89 -7.32
CA ALA A 38 -4.06 -7.85 -5.88
C ALA A 38 -5.40 -7.23 -5.45
N THR A 39 -6.24 -8.00 -4.77
CA THR A 39 -7.54 -7.52 -4.26
C THR A 39 -7.51 -7.47 -2.75
N PHE A 40 -7.80 -6.33 -2.15
CA PHE A 40 -7.87 -6.13 -0.71
C PHE A 40 -9.31 -5.81 -0.30
N PRO A 41 -9.92 -6.58 0.63
CA PRO A 41 -11.18 -6.16 1.23
C PRO A 41 -10.94 -4.88 2.03
N LEU A 42 -11.90 -3.97 1.97
CA LEU A 42 -11.88 -2.71 2.70
C LEU A 42 -12.95 -2.76 3.80
N SER A 43 -12.77 -1.95 4.85
CA SER A 43 -13.73 -1.89 5.97
C SER A 43 -15.08 -1.28 5.54
N LYS A 44 -15.98 -0.94 6.47
CA LYS A 44 -17.14 -0.07 6.14
C LYS A 44 -16.84 1.42 6.37
N HIS A 45 -15.76 1.72 7.08
CA HIS A 45 -15.42 3.05 7.55
C HIS A 45 -14.59 3.84 6.55
N VAL A 46 -14.41 5.14 6.81
CA VAL A 46 -13.45 5.96 6.11
C VAL A 46 -12.05 5.59 6.62
N GLU A 47 -11.19 5.15 5.71
CA GLU A 47 -9.84 4.71 6.05
C GLU A 47 -8.80 5.29 5.09
N LEU A 48 -7.63 5.59 5.64
CA LEU A 48 -6.43 5.93 4.91
C LEU A 48 -5.70 4.63 4.58
N LEU A 49 -5.37 4.46 3.30
CA LEU A 49 -4.68 3.30 2.78
C LEU A 49 -3.24 3.70 2.45
N ASP A 50 -2.31 3.12 3.19
CA ASP A 50 -0.87 3.24 2.95
C ASP A 50 -0.38 2.00 2.21
N LEU A 51 0.02 2.20 0.96
CA LEU A 51 0.45 1.14 0.06
C LEU A 51 1.94 1.29 -0.22
N THR A 52 2.66 0.18 -0.23
CA THR A 52 4.01 0.12 -0.78
C THR A 52 4.07 -0.89 -1.90
N ILE A 53 4.44 -0.42 -3.10
CA ILE A 53 4.69 -1.30 -4.24
C ILE A 53 6.19 -1.58 -4.30
N ARG A 54 6.59 -2.84 -4.37
CA ARG A 54 8.00 -3.24 -4.51
C ARG A 54 8.14 -4.14 -5.71
N ARG A 55 9.12 -3.87 -6.54
CA ARG A 55 9.46 -4.76 -7.65
C ARG A 55 10.31 -5.92 -7.15
N PHE A 56 10.06 -7.11 -7.67
CA PHE A 56 10.89 -8.28 -7.39
C PHE A 56 11.18 -9.07 -8.67
N LYS A 57 12.14 -9.99 -8.63
CA LYS A 57 12.30 -11.02 -9.65
C LYS A 57 11.69 -12.31 -9.13
N GLN A 58 10.88 -12.99 -9.93
CA GLN A 58 10.28 -14.27 -9.54
C GLN A 58 11.31 -15.29 -9.02
N ALA A 59 12.50 -15.35 -9.65
CA ALA A 59 13.61 -16.21 -9.20
C ALA A 59 14.13 -15.89 -7.78
N GLN A 60 13.91 -14.67 -7.28
CA GLN A 60 14.26 -14.26 -5.91
C GLN A 60 13.13 -14.55 -4.91
N ALA A 61 11.91 -14.80 -5.39
CA ALA A 61 10.75 -15.09 -4.55
C ALA A 61 10.57 -16.59 -4.26
N THR A 62 11.37 -17.48 -4.88
CA THR A 62 11.36 -18.93 -4.63
C THR A 62 12.64 -19.37 -3.91
N PRO A 63 12.54 -20.03 -2.73
CA PRO A 63 13.71 -20.41 -1.91
C PRO A 63 14.73 -21.32 -2.62
N HIS A 64 14.27 -22.17 -3.54
CA HIS A 64 15.12 -23.20 -4.17
C HIS A 64 15.86 -22.74 -5.44
N ASN A 65 15.60 -21.54 -5.96
CA ASN A 65 16.20 -21.03 -7.20
C ASN A 65 17.18 -19.86 -6.97
N GLN A 66 17.72 -19.75 -5.75
CA GLN A 66 18.79 -18.80 -5.43
C GLN A 66 20.12 -19.25 -6.06
N SER A 67 20.19 -19.24 -7.39
CA SER A 67 21.47 -19.22 -8.09
C SER A 67 22.22 -17.97 -7.64
N SER A 68 23.47 -18.14 -7.20
CA SER A 68 24.39 -17.09 -6.72
C SER A 68 24.67 -15.99 -7.74
N SER A 69 24.24 -16.16 -8.99
CA SER A 69 24.16 -15.09 -9.97
C SER A 69 22.97 -14.17 -9.63
N SER A 70 23.23 -13.14 -8.81
CA SER A 70 22.34 -12.00 -8.64
C SER A 70 22.18 -11.26 -9.97
N SER A 71 21.33 -11.79 -10.86
CA SER A 71 21.06 -11.13 -12.13
C SER A 71 20.51 -9.75 -11.82
N ARG A 72 21.19 -8.69 -12.29
CA ARG A 72 20.80 -7.31 -12.00
C ARG A 72 19.36 -7.07 -12.47
N ILE A 73 18.56 -6.43 -11.63
CA ILE A 73 17.23 -5.96 -12.01
C ILE A 73 17.46 -4.60 -12.68
N LEU A 74 17.31 -4.52 -14.00
CA LEU A 74 17.42 -3.24 -14.73
C LEU A 74 16.17 -2.40 -14.51
N ALA A 75 16.33 -1.08 -14.43
CA ALA A 75 15.21 -0.15 -14.32
C ALA A 75 14.22 -0.34 -15.49
N LYS A 76 12.93 -0.19 -15.23
CA LYS A 76 11.87 -0.46 -16.22
C LYS A 76 10.62 0.37 -15.94
N PRO A 77 9.97 0.95 -16.97
CA PRO A 77 8.65 1.54 -16.80
C PRO A 77 7.61 0.45 -16.50
N GLY A 78 6.66 0.76 -15.62
CA GLY A 78 5.52 -0.07 -15.31
C GLY A 78 4.26 0.76 -15.19
N ILE A 79 3.12 0.09 -15.37
CA ILE A 79 1.80 0.72 -15.29
C ILE A 79 1.09 0.12 -14.10
N VAL A 80 0.66 0.96 -13.16
CA VAL A 80 -0.12 0.55 -12.00
C VAL A 80 -1.55 1.04 -12.19
N TYR A 81 -2.49 0.10 -12.24
CA TYR A 81 -3.91 0.42 -12.30
C TYR A 81 -4.57 0.07 -10.98
N ILE A 82 -5.28 1.05 -10.42
CA ILE A 82 -5.87 0.99 -9.10
C ILE A 82 -7.36 1.23 -9.24
N ARG A 83 -8.19 0.37 -8.63
CA ARG A 83 -9.64 0.45 -8.72
C ARG A 83 -10.25 0.26 -7.34
N PHE A 84 -11.11 1.21 -6.97
CA PHE A 84 -12.03 1.01 -5.88
C PHE A 84 -13.34 0.48 -6.43
N LEU A 85 -13.82 -0.61 -5.85
CA LEU A 85 -15.00 -1.32 -6.34
C LEU A 85 -16.00 -1.52 -5.19
N ARG A 86 -17.29 -1.58 -5.52
CA ARG A 86 -18.33 -2.03 -4.59
C ARG A 86 -18.29 -3.56 -4.44
N ALA A 87 -19.08 -4.09 -3.50
CA ALA A 87 -19.22 -5.53 -3.26
C ALA A 87 -19.68 -6.29 -4.52
N ASN A 88 -20.53 -5.68 -5.36
CA ASN A 88 -21.00 -6.24 -6.63
C ASN A 88 -20.01 -6.05 -7.81
N ASN A 89 -18.74 -5.73 -7.55
CA ASN A 89 -17.69 -5.50 -8.56
C ASN A 89 -17.86 -4.26 -9.45
N THR A 90 -18.87 -3.42 -9.21
CA THR A 90 -18.99 -2.14 -9.95
C THR A 90 -17.91 -1.17 -9.51
N GLN A 91 -17.37 -0.41 -10.48
CA GLN A 91 -16.30 0.55 -10.21
C GLN A 91 -16.85 1.80 -9.52
N VAL A 92 -16.24 2.17 -8.40
CA VAL A 92 -16.50 3.42 -7.69
C VAL A 92 -15.56 4.51 -8.19
N SER A 93 -14.27 4.19 -8.26
CA SER A 93 -13.25 5.09 -8.82
C SER A 93 -12.05 4.27 -9.31
N SER A 94 -11.24 4.86 -10.17
CA SER A 94 -9.98 4.26 -10.60
C SER A 94 -8.91 5.32 -10.82
N ARG A 95 -7.66 4.87 -10.78
CA ARG A 95 -6.47 5.68 -11.08
C ARG A 95 -5.47 4.84 -11.86
N LEU A 96 -4.81 5.49 -12.82
CA LEU A 96 -3.73 4.91 -13.60
C LEU A 96 -2.45 5.69 -13.28
N LEU A 97 -1.40 4.98 -12.90
CA LEU A 97 -0.09 5.56 -12.58
C LEU A 97 0.96 4.96 -13.51
N TYR A 98 1.76 5.83 -14.12
CA TYR A 98 2.94 5.44 -14.88
C TYR A 98 4.15 5.63 -13.96
N LEU A 99 4.75 4.52 -13.52
CA LEU A 99 5.88 4.52 -12.61
C LEU A 99 7.14 4.05 -13.32
N TYR A 100 8.26 4.70 -13.05
CA TYR A 100 9.57 4.21 -13.47
C TYR A 100 10.22 3.45 -12.32
N PHE A 101 10.24 2.11 -12.41
CA PHE A 101 10.83 1.26 -11.39
C PHE A 101 12.35 1.25 -11.54
N ALA A 102 13.05 1.56 -10.46
CA ALA A 102 14.49 1.65 -10.37
C ALA A 102 15.13 0.27 -10.56
N SER A 103 16.44 0.27 -10.76
CA SER A 103 17.23 -0.95 -10.71
C SER A 103 17.24 -1.50 -9.29
N ASN A 104 17.35 -2.82 -9.15
CA ASN A 104 17.29 -3.55 -7.86
C ASN A 104 15.90 -3.57 -7.18
N SER A 105 15.68 -4.54 -6.29
CA SER A 105 14.40 -4.80 -5.61
C SER A 105 14.24 -4.09 -4.25
N LEU A 106 15.24 -3.32 -3.82
CA LEU A 106 15.25 -2.67 -2.51
C LEU A 106 14.34 -1.43 -2.45
N TYR A 107 13.98 -0.86 -3.60
CA TYR A 107 13.16 0.34 -3.67
C TYR A 107 11.68 0.03 -3.47
N GLY A 108 11.07 0.74 -2.52
CA GLY A 108 9.62 0.79 -2.32
C GLY A 108 9.05 2.06 -2.92
N TYR A 109 7.87 1.94 -3.53
CA TYR A 109 7.10 3.03 -4.10
C TYR A 109 5.88 3.25 -3.22
N PRO A 110 5.96 4.18 -2.24
CA PRO A 110 4.85 4.45 -1.34
C PRO A 110 3.72 5.18 -2.08
N LEU A 111 2.48 4.87 -1.71
CA LEU A 111 1.28 5.50 -2.23
C LEU A 111 0.24 5.59 -1.13
N PHE A 112 -0.21 6.82 -0.86
CA PHE A 112 -1.30 7.09 0.08
C PHE A 112 -2.59 7.31 -0.69
N LEU A 113 -3.64 6.56 -0.32
CA LEU A 113 -4.97 6.69 -0.90
C LEU A 113 -5.99 6.90 0.22
N ILE A 114 -7.00 7.71 -0.05
CA ILE A 114 -8.18 7.82 0.80
C ILE A 114 -9.25 6.92 0.20
N LYS A 115 -9.81 6.02 1.00
CA LYS A 115 -10.89 5.15 0.56
C LYS A 115 -12.16 5.96 0.27
N PRO A 116 -12.80 5.79 -0.91
CA PRO A 116 -14.15 6.26 -1.15
C PRO A 116 -15.18 5.52 -0.27
N LYS A 117 -16.13 6.24 0.35
CA LYS A 117 -17.16 5.67 1.24
C LYS A 117 -17.92 4.47 0.65
N ALA A 118 -18.19 4.50 -0.66
CA ALA A 118 -18.94 3.44 -1.35
C ALA A 118 -18.09 2.20 -1.71
N ALA A 119 -16.77 2.23 -1.51
CA ALA A 119 -15.87 1.15 -1.89
C ALA A 119 -15.81 0.06 -0.82
N ALA A 120 -15.98 -1.19 -1.23
CA ALA A 120 -15.85 -2.37 -0.37
C ALA A 120 -14.56 -3.14 -0.63
N LYS A 121 -13.87 -2.86 -1.75
CA LYS A 121 -12.61 -3.52 -2.10
C LYS A 121 -11.71 -2.61 -2.94
N LEU A 122 -10.41 -2.79 -2.76
CA LEU A 122 -9.34 -2.22 -3.59
C LEU A 122 -8.79 -3.32 -4.50
N GLU A 123 -8.75 -3.08 -5.80
CA GLU A 123 -8.13 -3.96 -6.80
C GLU A 123 -6.95 -3.22 -7.44
N MET A 124 -5.79 -3.88 -7.51
CA MET A 124 -4.59 -3.34 -8.12
C MET A 124 -4.01 -4.33 -9.13
N THR A 125 -3.63 -3.82 -10.30
CA THR A 125 -2.82 -4.54 -11.28
C THR A 125 -1.54 -3.77 -11.56
N VAL A 126 -0.47 -4.51 -11.85
CA VAL A 126 0.81 -3.96 -12.27
C VAL A 126 1.21 -4.66 -13.55
N SER A 127 1.49 -3.88 -14.60
CA SER A 127 1.92 -4.38 -15.90
C SER A 127 3.40 -4.09 -16.12
N ASN A 128 4.03 -4.90 -16.98
CA ASN A 128 5.43 -4.84 -17.42
C ASN A 128 6.49 -5.25 -16.39
N VAL A 129 6.16 -5.32 -15.11
CA VAL A 129 7.03 -5.77 -14.02
C VAL A 129 6.28 -6.68 -13.05
N ASP A 130 6.99 -7.59 -12.40
CA ASP A 130 6.47 -8.31 -11.23
C ASP A 130 6.59 -7.42 -9.99
N ALA A 131 5.53 -7.36 -9.18
CA ALA A 131 5.50 -6.48 -8.03
C ALA A 131 4.77 -7.11 -6.84
N SER A 132 5.26 -6.87 -5.63
CA SER A 132 4.51 -7.07 -4.41
C SER A 132 3.88 -5.75 -3.98
N VAL A 133 2.69 -5.85 -3.40
CA VAL A 133 1.95 -4.72 -2.86
C VAL A 133 1.67 -5.04 -1.41
N THR A 134 2.19 -4.21 -0.52
CA THR A 134 1.85 -4.23 0.90
C THR A 134 0.82 -3.15 1.15
N LEU A 135 -0.28 -3.48 1.82
CA LEU A 135 -1.30 -2.53 2.24
C LEU A 135 -1.36 -2.49 3.76
N HIS A 136 -1.33 -1.28 4.30
CA HIS A 136 -1.69 -0.94 5.66
C HIS A 136 -2.92 -0.03 5.62
N SER A 137 -3.96 -0.36 6.40
CA SER A 137 -5.15 0.48 6.52
C SER A 137 -5.19 1.12 7.90
N ARG A 138 -5.47 2.42 7.94
CA ARG A 138 -5.68 3.18 9.18
C ARG A 138 -7.07 3.80 9.15
N LEU A 139 -7.88 3.51 10.16
CA LEU A 139 -9.20 4.13 10.31
C LEU A 139 -9.02 5.63 10.60
N LEU A 140 -9.74 6.48 9.87
CA LEU A 140 -9.66 7.94 10.06
C LEU A 140 -10.65 8.45 11.12
N MET A 141 -11.76 7.75 11.35
CA MET A 141 -12.70 8.00 12.44
C MET A 141 -13.38 6.68 12.83
N LYS A 142 -13.58 6.45 14.13
CA LYS A 142 -14.63 5.51 14.59
C LYS A 142 -15.97 6.18 14.32
N SER A 143 -16.92 5.48 13.70
CA SER A 143 -18.28 6.02 13.61
C SER A 143 -18.84 6.17 15.02
N GLU A 144 -19.54 7.28 15.29
CA GLU A 144 -20.21 7.53 16.58
C GLU A 144 -21.36 6.55 16.87
N ASP A 145 -21.70 5.65 15.93
CA ASP A 145 -22.81 4.69 16.02
C ASP A 145 -22.37 3.22 16.24
N GLU A 146 -21.24 2.97 16.94
CA GLU A 146 -20.91 1.64 17.50
C GLU A 146 -20.89 1.66 19.03
#